data_AF-A0A0H3VI95-F1
#
_entry.id   AF-A0A0H3VI95-F1
#
_cell.length_a   1.000
_cell.length_b   1.000
_cell.length_c   1.000
_cell.angle_alpha   90.00
_cell.angle_beta   90.00
_cell.angle_gamma   90.00
#
_symmetry.space_group_name_H-M   'P 1'
#
loop_
_entity.id
_entity.type
_entity.pdbx_description
1 polymer ?
#
loop_
_entity_poly.entity_id
_entity_poly.type
_entity_poly.pdbx_seq_one_letter_code
_entity_poly.pdbx_strand_id
1 'polypeptide(L)'
;DIFTPITKDISHGRIQKQTWTDQVFEEMQVYKINKYTAADLERYGMYMVDSISKKEVSMDTCYAILILACHLHKIAPSKDFTLFELPLKGGLHIPKMEVFAAWNKEQAEEGGEDDGKESEDSGSDSDRDEINVDPPKGGEKKALDPQSATAIDKERAANCVRFFCFCAAFYLRLCIKDIQDLSTPYTRMKERYTRFYQGVIPSSGEDVPPSESVKLLKTFFAGDRIISRTWVKLFVPWHDKAEVGSPQDGMVIYLAVLPFAFSGMHALKLMDDVIEMTHLKDTDLIYQMMHPRHNAALASISEIYAKHYPEEGSKKNTYVKYARVVGPQYFPALQTKKCKGLVCVLANLVVLHQKTTEETGDPRSIAGIDDISDELMKFGRRMAKIMMRNAPKTASYMYSST
;
A
#
# COMPACT_ATOMS: atom_id res chain seq x y z
N ASP A 1 15.35 41.64 25.48
CA ASP A 1 15.31 40.28 26.04
C ASP A 1 13.90 39.71 26.16
N ILE A 2 13.34 39.24 25.03
CA ILE A 2 11.99 38.62 24.96
C ILE A 2 12.12 37.12 24.62
N PHE A 3 13.34 36.57 24.60
CA PHE A 3 13.62 35.18 24.23
C PHE A 3 14.10 34.35 25.43
N THR A 4 13.30 34.31 26.50
CA THR A 4 13.45 33.24 27.50
C THR A 4 12.54 32.08 27.09
N PRO A 5 13.07 30.88 26.82
CA PRO A 5 12.24 29.73 26.48
C PRO A 5 11.44 29.35 27.72
N ILE A 6 10.10 29.42 27.62
CA ILE A 6 9.20 28.93 28.67
C ILE A 6 9.26 27.40 28.65
N THR A 7 10.14 26.83 29.46
CA THR A 7 10.11 25.43 29.86
C THR A 7 9.15 25.27 31.05
N LYS A 8 7.84 25.25 30.76
CA LYS A 8 6.87 24.69 31.71
C LYS A 8 6.12 23.55 31.05
N ASP A 9 6.60 22.36 31.37
CA ASP A 9 6.00 21.10 31.01
C ASP A 9 4.71 20.91 31.82
N ILE A 10 3.58 21.37 31.27
CA ILE A 10 2.26 21.03 31.82
C ILE A 10 1.94 19.63 31.31
N SER A 11 2.28 18.63 32.13
CA SER A 11 1.91 17.24 31.95
C SER A 11 0.44 17.06 32.36
N HIS A 12 -0.45 17.03 31.38
CA HIS A 12 -1.76 16.41 31.52
C HIS A 12 -1.74 15.17 30.62
N GLY A 13 -1.58 13.99 31.25
CA GLY A 13 -1.76 12.67 30.63
C GLY A 13 -1.22 12.49 29.21
N ARG A 14 -0.02 13.00 28.91
CA ARG A 14 0.52 13.01 27.55
C ARG A 14 0.84 11.58 27.12
N ILE A 15 0.21 11.14 26.03
CA ILE A 15 0.74 10.13 25.12
C ILE A 15 2.24 10.41 25.00
N GLN A 16 3.09 9.47 25.44
CA GLN A 16 4.54 9.62 25.29
C GLN A 16 4.81 10.05 23.86
N LYS A 17 5.53 11.16 23.69
CA LYS A 17 5.91 11.68 22.38
C LYS A 17 6.86 10.67 21.76
N GLN A 18 6.31 9.71 21.01
CA GLN A 18 7.12 8.70 20.33
C GLN A 18 7.85 9.37 19.18
N THR A 19 9.18 9.28 19.21
CA THR A 19 10.06 9.77 18.15
C THR A 19 10.23 8.68 17.10
N TRP A 20 10.23 9.04 15.83
CA TRP A 20 10.51 8.09 14.76
C TRP A 20 12.01 7.75 14.71
N THR A 21 12.32 6.48 14.54
CA THR A 21 13.68 5.95 14.31
C THR A 21 13.57 4.70 13.43
N ASP A 22 14.63 4.32 12.73
CA ASP A 22 14.58 3.10 11.88
C ASP A 22 14.34 1.84 12.67
N GLN A 23 14.81 1.79 13.91
CA GLN A 23 14.54 0.69 14.82
C GLN A 23 13.04 0.47 15.03
N VAL A 24 12.21 1.53 15.01
CA VAL A 24 10.74 1.40 15.10
C VAL A 24 10.20 0.66 13.88
N PHE A 25 10.72 0.95 12.69
CA PHE A 25 10.36 0.22 11.48
C PHE A 25 10.87 -1.22 11.53
N GLU A 26 12.05 -1.42 12.12
CA GLU A 26 12.64 -2.75 12.19
C GLU A 26 11.89 -3.68 13.16
N GLU A 27 11.45 -3.15 14.29
CA GLU A 27 10.79 -3.88 15.38
C GLU A 27 9.27 -3.89 15.29
N MET A 28 8.67 -3.24 14.28
CA MET A 28 7.21 -3.19 14.19
C MET A 28 6.61 -4.59 14.08
N GLN A 29 5.54 -4.81 14.83
CA GLN A 29 4.80 -6.07 14.76
C GLN A 29 4.15 -6.25 13.39
N VAL A 30 4.42 -7.40 12.78
CA VAL A 30 3.89 -7.83 11.49
C VAL A 30 3.46 -9.28 11.55
N TYR A 31 2.57 -9.67 10.64
CA TYR A 31 2.21 -11.05 10.43
C TYR A 31 3.38 -11.83 9.82
N LYS A 32 3.54 -13.06 10.29
CA LYS A 32 4.36 -14.08 9.63
C LYS A 32 3.62 -14.54 8.38
N ILE A 33 4.26 -14.41 7.23
CA ILE A 33 3.71 -14.85 5.94
C ILE A 33 4.52 -16.06 5.47
N ASN A 34 3.86 -17.21 5.38
CA ASN A 34 4.45 -18.44 4.87
C ASN A 34 4.50 -18.43 3.34
N LYS A 35 5.27 -19.36 2.75
CA LYS A 35 5.15 -19.68 1.33
C LYS A 35 3.91 -20.55 1.12
N TYR A 36 3.08 -20.18 0.13
CA TYR A 36 1.92 -20.96 -0.29
C TYR A 36 2.13 -21.54 -1.70
N THR A 37 1.46 -22.65 -1.99
CA THR A 37 1.47 -23.26 -3.32
C THR A 37 0.58 -22.48 -4.28
N ALA A 38 0.71 -22.70 -5.59
CA ALA A 38 -0.17 -22.08 -6.58
C ALA A 38 -1.65 -22.42 -6.34
N ALA A 39 -1.96 -23.67 -5.95
CA ALA A 39 -3.32 -24.10 -5.64
C ALA A 39 -3.87 -23.41 -4.38
N ASP A 40 -3.05 -23.18 -3.36
CA ASP A 40 -3.47 -22.39 -2.18
C ASP A 40 -3.81 -20.96 -2.58
N LEU A 41 -2.95 -20.32 -3.37
CA LEU A 41 -3.16 -18.95 -3.83
C LEU A 41 -4.39 -18.84 -4.74
N GLU A 42 -4.65 -19.84 -5.58
CA GLU A 42 -5.86 -19.88 -6.39
C GLU A 42 -7.12 -19.93 -5.51
N ARG A 43 -7.13 -20.78 -4.47
CA ARG A 43 -8.24 -20.86 -3.51
C ARG A 43 -8.47 -19.54 -2.78
N TYR A 44 -7.41 -18.89 -2.28
CA TYR A 44 -7.54 -17.57 -1.67
C TYR A 44 -8.05 -16.52 -2.66
N GLY A 45 -7.61 -16.58 -3.92
CA GLY A 45 -8.03 -15.67 -4.98
C GLY A 45 -9.49 -15.82 -5.34
N MET A 46 -9.97 -17.06 -5.48
CA MET A 46 -11.37 -17.37 -5.72
C MET A 46 -12.24 -16.92 -4.55
N TYR A 47 -11.86 -17.23 -3.31
CA TYR A 47 -12.55 -16.75 -2.12
C TYR A 47 -12.62 -15.22 -2.07
N MET A 48 -11.50 -14.53 -2.36
CA MET A 48 -11.44 -13.07 -2.39
C MET A 48 -12.44 -12.50 -3.40
N VAL A 49 -12.44 -13.01 -4.64
CA VAL A 49 -13.34 -12.53 -5.69
C VAL A 49 -14.80 -12.81 -5.32
N ASP A 50 -15.11 -14.04 -4.90
CA ASP A 50 -16.46 -14.44 -4.55
C ASP A 50 -17.03 -13.58 -3.41
N SER A 51 -16.27 -13.44 -2.32
CA SER A 51 -16.65 -12.60 -1.17
C SER A 51 -16.89 -11.14 -1.57
N ILE A 52 -16.03 -10.58 -2.42
CA ILE A 52 -16.17 -9.18 -2.88
C ILE A 52 -17.39 -9.03 -3.79
N SER A 53 -17.59 -9.94 -4.73
CA SER A 53 -18.69 -9.88 -5.70
C SER A 53 -20.06 -10.09 -5.05
N LYS A 54 -20.16 -11.04 -4.11
CA LYS A 54 -21.38 -11.33 -3.34
C LYS A 54 -21.64 -10.34 -2.20
N LYS A 55 -20.71 -9.41 -1.93
CA LYS A 55 -20.75 -8.43 -0.83
C LYS A 55 -20.66 -9.06 0.56
N GLU A 56 -20.09 -10.26 0.65
CA GLU A 56 -19.88 -11.04 1.87
C GLU A 56 -18.45 -10.81 2.42
N VAL A 57 -17.99 -9.56 2.35
CA VAL A 57 -16.64 -9.20 2.79
C VAL A 57 -16.53 -9.37 4.30
N SER A 58 -15.48 -10.07 4.73
CA SER A 58 -15.14 -10.27 6.13
C SER A 58 -13.66 -9.96 6.41
N MET A 59 -13.23 -10.11 7.66
CA MET A 59 -11.82 -9.99 8.02
C MET A 59 -10.94 -11.05 7.32
N ASP A 60 -11.49 -12.25 7.08
CA ASP A 60 -10.83 -13.31 6.32
C ASP A 60 -10.55 -12.87 4.88
N THR A 61 -11.45 -12.12 4.26
CA THR A 61 -11.21 -11.52 2.94
C THR A 61 -9.99 -10.60 2.96
N CYS A 62 -9.82 -9.79 4.02
CA CYS A 62 -8.64 -8.94 4.19
C CYS A 62 -7.34 -9.74 4.41
N TYR A 63 -7.40 -10.87 5.12
CA TYR A 63 -6.25 -11.76 5.29
C TYR A 63 -5.89 -12.50 3.99
N ALA A 64 -6.88 -12.96 3.21
CA ALA A 64 -6.67 -13.49 1.87
C ALA A 64 -5.99 -12.46 0.96
N ILE A 65 -6.46 -11.20 0.98
CA ILE A 65 -5.84 -10.09 0.23
C ILE A 65 -4.38 -9.90 0.66
N LEU A 66 -4.08 -9.89 1.97
CA LEU A 66 -2.69 -9.76 2.44
C LEU A 66 -1.82 -10.92 1.94
N ILE A 67 -2.28 -12.16 2.08
CA ILE A 67 -1.55 -13.36 1.65
C ILE A 67 -1.24 -13.27 0.15
N LEU A 68 -2.24 -13.02 -0.68
CA LEU A 68 -2.10 -12.89 -2.13
C LEU A 68 -1.15 -11.75 -2.52
N ALA A 69 -1.29 -10.58 -1.91
CA ALA A 69 -0.43 -9.44 -2.19
C ALA A 69 1.05 -9.72 -1.85
N CYS A 70 1.31 -10.41 -0.74
CA CYS A 70 2.66 -10.83 -0.37
C CYS A 70 3.26 -11.87 -1.33
N HIS A 71 2.43 -12.53 -2.15
CA HIS A 71 2.83 -13.46 -3.20
C HIS A 71 2.73 -12.82 -4.60
N LEU A 72 2.87 -11.49 -4.69
CA LEU A 72 2.94 -10.79 -5.98
C LEU A 72 4.00 -11.44 -6.88
N HIS A 73 3.67 -11.65 -8.14
CA HIS A 73 4.51 -12.41 -9.06
C HIS A 73 5.54 -11.54 -9.78
N LYS A 74 6.70 -12.09 -10.12
CA LYS A 74 7.64 -11.44 -11.05
C LYS A 74 7.02 -11.35 -12.44
N ILE A 75 7.33 -10.26 -13.15
CA ILE A 75 6.89 -10.04 -14.55
C ILE A 75 7.57 -11.04 -15.49
N ALA A 76 8.87 -11.27 -15.33
CA ALA A 76 9.61 -12.23 -16.15
C ALA A 76 9.41 -13.67 -15.66
N PRO A 77 9.36 -14.67 -16.55
CA PRO A 77 9.29 -16.07 -16.17
C PRO A 77 10.58 -16.48 -15.46
N SER A 78 10.50 -16.73 -14.16
CA SER A 78 11.58 -17.34 -13.36
C SER A 78 11.11 -18.57 -12.61
N LYS A 79 12.05 -19.46 -12.25
CA LYS A 79 11.76 -20.67 -11.46
C LYS A 79 11.10 -20.36 -10.10
N ASP A 80 11.41 -19.19 -9.54
CA ASP A 80 10.67 -18.62 -8.41
C ASP A 80 9.71 -17.55 -8.93
N PHE A 81 8.41 -17.82 -8.90
CA PHE A 81 7.40 -16.91 -9.40
C PHE A 81 7.16 -15.73 -8.47
N THR A 82 7.53 -15.82 -7.19
CA THR A 82 7.29 -14.76 -6.20
C THR A 82 8.29 -13.61 -6.32
N LEU A 83 7.80 -12.38 -6.17
CA LEU A 83 8.60 -11.16 -6.24
C LEU A 83 9.37 -10.91 -4.95
N PHE A 84 8.70 -11.11 -3.82
CA PHE A 84 9.25 -10.83 -2.49
C PHE A 84 9.87 -12.09 -1.86
N GLU A 85 10.85 -11.87 -1.00
CA GLU A 85 11.46 -12.95 -0.22
C GLU A 85 10.49 -13.43 0.86
N LEU A 86 10.08 -14.70 0.75
CA LEU A 86 9.25 -15.40 1.73
C LEU A 86 10.00 -16.61 2.29
N PRO A 87 9.71 -17.06 3.53
CA PRO A 87 8.69 -16.53 4.44
C PRO A 87 9.11 -15.20 5.08
N LEU A 88 8.15 -14.29 5.26
CA LEU A 88 8.35 -13.10 6.06
C LEU A 88 8.37 -13.50 7.55
N LYS A 89 9.49 -13.25 8.22
CA LYS A 89 9.62 -13.45 9.67
C LYS A 89 8.80 -12.36 10.38
N GLY A 90 7.60 -12.71 10.83
CA GLY A 90 6.74 -11.86 11.66
C GLY A 90 6.59 -12.40 13.07
N GLY A 91 6.27 -11.51 14.01
CA GLY A 91 6.04 -11.86 15.41
C GLY A 91 4.61 -12.35 15.70
N LEU A 92 3.69 -12.23 14.74
CA LEU A 92 2.29 -12.58 14.88
C LEU A 92 1.89 -13.61 13.82
N HIS A 93 1.04 -14.58 14.18
CA HIS A 93 0.39 -15.44 13.19
C HIS A 93 -0.86 -14.74 12.64
N ILE A 94 -1.17 -14.97 11.36
CA ILE A 94 -2.49 -14.60 10.83
C ILE A 94 -3.53 -15.39 11.65
N PRO A 95 -4.62 -14.74 12.14
CA PRO A 95 -5.71 -15.43 12.81
C PRO A 95 -6.30 -16.57 11.96
N LYS A 96 -6.95 -17.53 12.62
CA LYS A 96 -7.64 -18.61 11.90
C LYS A 96 -8.75 -18.00 11.04
N MET A 97 -8.77 -18.36 9.76
CA MET A 97 -9.74 -17.87 8.79
C MET A 97 -10.93 -18.83 8.69
N GLU A 98 -11.86 -18.74 9.65
CA GLU A 98 -12.99 -19.65 9.81
C GLU A 98 -14.00 -19.55 8.65
N VAL A 99 -14.26 -18.34 8.14
CA VAL A 99 -15.18 -18.11 7.01
C VAL A 99 -14.58 -18.69 5.74
N PHE A 100 -13.28 -18.51 5.52
CA PHE A 100 -12.57 -19.14 4.40
C PHE A 100 -12.59 -20.67 4.51
N ALA A 101 -12.39 -21.22 5.72
CA ALA A 101 -12.40 -22.66 5.92
C ALA A 101 -13.78 -23.27 5.63
N ALA A 102 -14.86 -22.61 6.05
CA ALA A 102 -16.23 -23.01 5.73
C ALA A 102 -16.51 -22.94 4.23
N TRP A 103 -16.19 -21.80 3.59
CA TRP A 103 -16.34 -21.63 2.14
C TRP A 103 -15.57 -22.71 1.34
N ASN A 104 -14.34 -23.03 1.75
CA ASN A 104 -13.54 -24.04 1.09
C ASN A 104 -14.12 -25.46 1.26
N LYS A 105 -14.84 -25.73 2.36
CA LYS A 105 -15.55 -26.99 2.57
C LYS A 105 -16.77 -27.09 1.66
N GLU A 106 -17.57 -26.03 1.57
CA GLU A 106 -18.74 -25.96 0.69
C GLU A 106 -18.35 -26.18 -0.78
N GLN A 107 -17.28 -25.54 -1.25
CA GLN A 107 -16.78 -25.73 -2.62
C GLN A 107 -16.28 -27.16 -2.89
N ALA A 108 -15.80 -27.87 -1.87
CA ALA A 108 -15.40 -29.27 -2.00
C ALA A 108 -16.61 -30.22 -2.04
N GLU A 109 -17.70 -29.88 -1.36
CA GLU A 109 -18.95 -30.63 -1.35
C GLU A 109 -19.74 -30.42 -2.68
N GLU A 110 -19.79 -29.19 -3.21
CA GLU A 110 -20.44 -28.86 -4.50
C GLU A 110 -19.73 -29.49 -5.71
N GLY A 111 -18.43 -29.76 -5.63
CA GLY A 111 -17.66 -30.44 -6.68
C GLY A 111 -17.73 -31.98 -6.62
N GLY A 112 -18.43 -32.54 -5.61
CA GLY A 112 -18.44 -33.97 -5.29
C GLY A 112 -19.65 -34.78 -5.77
N GLU A 113 -20.64 -34.16 -6.41
CA GLU A 113 -21.83 -34.87 -6.91
C GLU A 113 -21.68 -35.31 -8.38
N ASP A 114 -21.08 -36.48 -8.61
CA ASP A 114 -21.59 -37.56 -9.48
C ASP A 114 -20.59 -38.74 -9.50
N ASP A 115 -20.70 -39.64 -8.54
CA ASP A 115 -20.49 -41.07 -8.77
C ASP A 115 -21.33 -41.81 -7.72
N GLY A 116 -22.60 -42.02 -8.08
CA GLY A 116 -23.53 -42.80 -7.29
C GLY A 116 -23.00 -44.20 -7.01
N LYS A 117 -22.90 -44.55 -5.73
CA LYS A 117 -23.02 -45.93 -5.26
C LYS A 117 -23.64 -45.96 -3.87
N GLU A 118 -24.88 -46.43 -3.85
CA GLU A 118 -25.50 -47.01 -2.68
C GLU A 118 -24.59 -48.10 -2.07
N SER A 119 -24.46 -48.13 -0.75
CA SER A 119 -24.58 -49.36 0.06
C SER A 119 -24.50 -49.05 1.55
N GLU A 120 -25.61 -49.36 2.22
CA GLU A 120 -25.76 -50.12 3.48
C GLU A 120 -24.83 -49.85 4.69
N ASP A 121 -25.45 -49.26 5.70
CA ASP A 121 -25.53 -49.68 7.11
C ASP A 121 -24.51 -50.71 7.64
N SER A 122 -23.65 -50.27 8.58
CA SER A 122 -23.42 -50.98 9.85
C SER A 122 -22.60 -50.11 10.81
N GLY A 123 -23.09 -49.94 12.05
CA GLY A 123 -22.44 -49.16 13.10
C GLY A 123 -21.41 -49.95 13.92
N SER A 124 -20.46 -49.23 14.53
CA SER A 124 -20.11 -49.31 15.96
C SER A 124 -19.00 -48.30 16.33
N ASP A 125 -19.17 -47.66 17.49
CA ASP A 125 -18.21 -46.81 18.21
C ASP A 125 -16.79 -47.39 18.33
N SER A 126 -15.76 -46.58 18.12
CA SER A 126 -14.92 -46.01 19.20
C SER A 126 -13.61 -45.40 18.67
N ASP A 127 -13.20 -44.35 19.36
CA ASP A 127 -11.86 -43.76 19.46
C ASP A 127 -11.44 -42.61 18.52
N ARG A 128 -11.05 -41.55 19.23
CA ARG A 128 -10.50 -40.28 18.77
C ARG A 128 -9.15 -40.52 18.12
N ASP A 129 -8.96 -40.04 16.90
CA ASP A 129 -7.64 -39.71 16.38
C ASP A 129 -7.71 -38.51 15.43
N GLU A 130 -6.61 -37.76 15.44
CA GLU A 130 -6.38 -36.48 14.80
C GLU A 130 -6.63 -36.54 13.28
N ILE A 131 -7.49 -35.65 12.77
CA ILE A 131 -7.77 -35.54 11.33
C ILE A 131 -6.55 -34.90 10.64
N ASN A 132 -5.64 -35.74 10.19
CA ASN A 132 -4.61 -35.44 9.21
C ASN A 132 -5.21 -35.77 7.83
N VAL A 133 -5.57 -34.75 7.04
CA VAL A 133 -6.16 -34.96 5.72
C VAL A 133 -5.05 -35.18 4.69
N ASP A 134 -4.70 -36.44 4.47
CA ASP A 134 -3.99 -36.86 3.27
C ASP A 134 -4.98 -36.94 2.08
N PRO A 135 -4.60 -36.47 0.86
CA PRO A 135 -5.49 -36.52 -0.29
C PRO A 135 -5.57 -37.94 -0.91
N PRO A 136 -6.74 -38.35 -1.43
CA PRO A 136 -6.97 -39.70 -1.93
C PRO A 136 -6.24 -39.95 -3.27
N LYS A 137 -5.67 -41.15 -3.39
CA LYS A 137 -5.12 -41.69 -4.64
C LYS A 137 -6.20 -42.44 -5.42
N GLY A 138 -6.35 -42.11 -6.70
CA GLY A 138 -6.59 -43.08 -7.77
C GLY A 138 -7.93 -43.00 -8.53
N GLY A 139 -7.84 -42.98 -9.86
CA GLY A 139 -8.96 -43.25 -10.77
C GLY A 139 -8.63 -42.92 -12.24
N GLU A 140 -8.14 -43.88 -13.00
CA GLU A 140 -7.87 -43.78 -14.44
C GLU A 140 -9.17 -43.56 -15.25
N LYS A 141 -9.23 -42.51 -16.10
CA LYS A 141 -10.20 -42.37 -17.20
C LYS A 141 -9.50 -42.10 -18.53
N LYS A 142 -10.08 -42.68 -19.59
CA LYS A 142 -9.54 -42.96 -20.93
C LYS A 142 -9.11 -41.72 -21.73
N ALA A 143 -8.11 -41.95 -22.58
CA ALA A 143 -7.30 -41.01 -23.35
C ALA A 143 -8.06 -40.11 -24.35
N LEU A 144 -8.05 -38.82 -24.06
CA LEU A 144 -7.87 -37.73 -25.03
C LEU A 144 -6.48 -37.14 -24.75
N ASP A 145 -5.73 -36.77 -25.80
CA ASP A 145 -4.30 -36.46 -25.77
C ASP A 145 -3.87 -35.62 -24.53
N PRO A 146 -3.32 -36.24 -23.46
CA PRO A 146 -3.30 -35.65 -22.10
C PRO A 146 -2.27 -34.53 -21.92
N GLN A 147 -1.36 -34.35 -22.88
CA GLN A 147 -0.22 -33.44 -22.72
C GLN A 147 -0.52 -31.98 -23.08
N SER A 148 -1.55 -31.71 -23.90
CA SER A 148 -1.91 -30.33 -24.29
C SER A 148 -2.96 -29.70 -23.37
N ALA A 149 -3.99 -30.44 -22.96
CA ALA A 149 -5.02 -29.96 -22.04
C ALA A 149 -4.45 -29.61 -20.65
N THR A 150 -3.57 -30.47 -20.12
CA THR A 150 -2.95 -30.24 -18.80
C THR A 150 -1.97 -29.07 -18.79
N ALA A 151 -1.37 -28.71 -19.92
CA ALA A 151 -0.48 -27.55 -20.03
C ALA A 151 -1.28 -26.23 -20.09
N ILE A 152 -2.37 -26.22 -20.88
CA ILE A 152 -3.29 -25.07 -21.00
C ILE A 152 -3.96 -24.77 -19.66
N ASP A 153 -4.42 -25.79 -18.94
CA ASP A 153 -5.06 -25.61 -17.62
C ASP A 153 -4.07 -25.07 -16.57
N LYS A 154 -2.82 -25.54 -16.60
CA LYS A 154 -1.74 -25.03 -15.73
C LYS A 154 -1.38 -23.58 -16.04
N GLU A 155 -1.32 -23.22 -17.32
CA GLU A 155 -1.05 -21.84 -17.75
C GLU A 155 -2.21 -20.91 -17.37
N ARG A 156 -3.46 -21.37 -17.53
CA ARG A 156 -4.66 -20.64 -17.11
C ARG A 156 -4.68 -20.41 -15.60
N ALA A 157 -4.44 -21.44 -14.80
CA ALA A 157 -4.38 -21.33 -13.34
C ALA A 157 -3.27 -20.37 -12.89
N ALA A 158 -2.08 -20.47 -13.50
CA ALA A 158 -0.97 -19.56 -13.22
C ALA A 158 -1.32 -18.09 -13.55
N ASN A 159 -2.02 -17.84 -14.65
CA ASN A 159 -2.49 -16.50 -15.01
C ASN A 159 -3.57 -15.99 -14.05
N CYS A 160 -4.47 -16.86 -13.57
CA CYS A 160 -5.45 -16.50 -12.55
C CYS A 160 -4.78 -16.08 -11.24
N VAL A 161 -3.83 -16.89 -10.75
CA VAL A 161 -3.07 -16.58 -9.54
C VAL A 161 -2.32 -15.25 -9.66
N ARG A 162 -1.64 -15.00 -10.79
CA ARG A 162 -0.96 -13.71 -11.04
C ARG A 162 -1.92 -12.54 -10.95
N PHE A 163 -3.08 -12.66 -11.59
CA PHE A 163 -4.11 -11.63 -11.56
C PHE A 163 -4.65 -11.40 -10.15
N PHE A 164 -4.95 -12.47 -9.39
CA PHE A 164 -5.42 -12.37 -8.01
C PHE A 164 -4.40 -11.69 -7.09
N CYS A 165 -3.12 -12.06 -7.19
CA CYS A 165 -2.06 -11.41 -6.41
C CYS A 165 -1.92 -9.92 -6.76
N PHE A 166 -2.03 -9.55 -8.05
CA PHE A 166 -1.98 -8.15 -8.48
C PHE A 166 -3.18 -7.34 -7.97
N CYS A 167 -4.39 -7.90 -8.09
CA CYS A 167 -5.61 -7.28 -7.57
C CYS A 167 -5.57 -7.11 -6.06
N ALA A 168 -5.11 -8.13 -5.33
CA ALA A 168 -4.95 -8.09 -3.89
C ALA A 168 -3.97 -6.97 -3.46
N ALA A 169 -2.80 -6.89 -4.11
CA ALA A 169 -1.85 -5.80 -3.87
C ALA A 169 -2.46 -4.42 -4.18
N PHE A 170 -3.30 -4.33 -5.21
CA PHE A 170 -4.03 -3.11 -5.52
C PHE A 170 -5.04 -2.73 -4.41
N TYR A 171 -5.82 -3.69 -3.89
CA TYR A 171 -6.79 -3.45 -2.82
C TYR A 171 -6.17 -2.99 -1.50
N LEU A 172 -4.92 -3.36 -1.21
CA LEU A 172 -4.23 -2.90 0.00
C LEU A 172 -4.14 -1.38 0.12
N ARG A 173 -4.27 -0.62 -0.98
CA ARG A 173 -4.38 0.86 -0.93
C ARG A 173 -5.54 1.36 -0.09
N LEU A 174 -6.60 0.55 0.09
CA LEU A 174 -7.75 0.88 0.93
C LEU A 174 -7.38 0.97 2.42
N CYS A 175 -6.23 0.42 2.83
CA CYS A 175 -5.67 0.65 4.17
C CYS A 175 -5.38 2.14 4.44
N ILE A 176 -5.14 2.92 3.38
CA ILE A 176 -4.60 4.28 3.47
C ILE A 176 -5.49 5.31 2.78
N LYS A 177 -6.02 4.98 1.59
CA LYS A 177 -6.78 5.93 0.78
C LYS A 177 -8.26 5.91 1.14
N ASP A 178 -8.86 7.09 1.14
CA ASP A 178 -10.31 7.23 1.25
C ASP A 178 -10.97 7.08 -0.12
N ILE A 179 -11.13 5.82 -0.56
CA ILE A 179 -11.77 5.50 -1.84
C ILE A 179 -13.11 4.81 -1.52
N GLN A 180 -14.20 5.42 -2.01
CA GLN A 180 -15.56 4.90 -1.84
C GLN A 180 -16.08 4.20 -3.10
N ASP A 181 -15.48 4.51 -4.26
CA ASP A 181 -15.79 3.90 -5.55
C ASP A 181 -14.49 3.55 -6.30
N LEU A 182 -14.43 2.31 -6.79
CA LEU A 182 -13.30 1.78 -7.53
C LEU A 182 -13.53 1.74 -9.05
N SER A 183 -14.68 2.14 -9.58
CA SER A 183 -14.98 2.11 -11.02
C SER A 183 -13.82 2.57 -11.92
N THR A 184 -13.39 3.82 -11.77
CA THR A 184 -12.29 4.39 -12.56
C THR A 184 -10.92 3.83 -12.16
N PRO A 185 -10.54 3.77 -10.86
CA PRO A 185 -9.26 3.18 -10.46
C PRO A 185 -9.07 1.72 -10.87
N TYR A 186 -10.14 0.92 -10.88
CA TYR A 186 -10.11 -0.51 -11.19
C TYR A 186 -9.96 -0.74 -12.70
N THR A 187 -10.63 0.03 -13.55
CA THR A 187 -10.39 -0.02 -15.00
C THR A 187 -8.93 0.32 -15.34
N ARG A 188 -8.38 1.37 -14.73
CA ARG A 188 -6.95 1.72 -14.88
C ARG A 188 -6.02 0.63 -14.33
N MET A 189 -6.44 -0.07 -13.28
CA MET A 189 -5.69 -1.20 -12.72
C MET A 189 -5.63 -2.35 -13.72
N LYS A 190 -6.75 -2.72 -14.34
CA LYS A 190 -6.83 -3.75 -15.40
C LYS A 190 -5.90 -3.42 -16.57
N GLU A 191 -5.93 -2.19 -17.06
CA GLU A 191 -5.01 -1.74 -18.12
C GLU A 191 -3.53 -1.86 -17.71
N ARG A 192 -3.20 -1.49 -16.46
CA ARG A 192 -1.83 -1.61 -15.94
C ARG A 192 -1.40 -3.05 -15.78
N TYR A 193 -2.29 -3.95 -15.32
CA TYR A 193 -2.03 -5.38 -15.24
C TYR A 193 -1.64 -5.93 -16.61
N THR A 194 -2.44 -5.67 -17.65
CA THR A 194 -2.15 -6.13 -19.02
C THR A 194 -0.84 -5.56 -19.55
N ARG A 195 -0.48 -4.31 -19.20
CA ARG A 195 0.83 -3.74 -19.58
C ARG A 195 2.01 -4.41 -18.87
N PHE A 196 1.87 -4.80 -17.61
CA PHE A 196 2.94 -5.45 -16.86
C PHE A 196 3.14 -6.91 -17.26
N TYR A 197 2.06 -7.70 -17.28
CA TYR A 197 2.16 -9.15 -17.47
C TYR A 197 1.86 -9.61 -18.90
N GLN A 198 1.36 -8.74 -19.77
CA GLN A 198 0.85 -9.09 -21.12
C GLN A 198 -0.18 -10.25 -21.09
N GLY A 199 -0.77 -10.49 -19.92
CA GLY A 199 -1.65 -11.62 -19.66
C GLY A 199 -3.11 -11.30 -19.92
N VAL A 200 -3.89 -12.36 -20.13
CA VAL A 200 -5.35 -12.29 -20.21
C VAL A 200 -5.92 -12.09 -18.80
N ILE A 201 -6.88 -11.19 -18.68
CA ILE A 201 -7.64 -10.99 -17.44
C ILE A 201 -8.62 -12.16 -17.31
N PRO A 202 -8.62 -12.91 -16.18
CA PRO A 202 -9.63 -13.93 -15.94
C PRO A 202 -11.04 -13.33 -15.93
N SER A 203 -12.04 -14.09 -16.37
CA SER A 203 -13.45 -13.65 -16.36
C SER A 203 -13.91 -13.19 -14.96
N SER A 204 -13.41 -13.85 -13.91
CA SER A 204 -13.67 -13.49 -12.51
C SER A 204 -13.13 -12.10 -12.11
N GLY A 205 -12.28 -11.49 -12.93
CA GLY A 205 -11.69 -10.17 -12.73
C GLY A 205 -12.27 -9.05 -13.59
N GLU A 206 -13.22 -9.34 -14.47
CA GLU A 206 -13.76 -8.37 -15.42
C GLU A 206 -14.62 -7.31 -14.75
N ASP A 207 -15.43 -7.73 -13.78
CA ASP A 207 -16.39 -6.87 -13.10
C ASP A 207 -15.74 -5.93 -12.10
N VAL A 208 -16.29 -4.72 -12.03
CA VAL A 208 -15.89 -3.73 -11.03
C VAL A 208 -16.46 -4.14 -9.67
N PRO A 209 -15.64 -4.13 -8.60
CA PRO A 209 -16.11 -4.44 -7.25
C PRO A 209 -17.28 -3.54 -6.82
N PRO A 210 -18.34 -4.11 -6.20
CA PRO A 210 -19.44 -3.31 -5.66
C PRO A 210 -18.93 -2.28 -4.64
N SER A 211 -19.41 -1.03 -4.71
CA SER A 211 -18.98 0.03 -3.79
C SER A 211 -19.24 -0.31 -2.30
N GLU A 212 -20.24 -1.14 -2.03
CA GLU A 212 -20.54 -1.68 -0.70
C GLU A 212 -19.40 -2.56 -0.17
N SER A 213 -18.91 -3.49 -0.99
CA SER A 213 -17.76 -4.33 -0.68
C SER A 213 -16.49 -3.50 -0.46
N VAL A 214 -16.29 -2.43 -1.24
CA VAL A 214 -15.16 -1.50 -1.05
C VAL A 214 -15.21 -0.81 0.31
N LYS A 215 -16.40 -0.37 0.75
CA LYS A 215 -16.62 0.24 2.07
C LYS A 215 -16.36 -0.75 3.21
N LEU A 216 -16.81 -2.00 3.06
CA LEU A 216 -16.57 -3.06 4.03
C LEU A 216 -15.08 -3.37 4.14
N LEU A 217 -14.39 -3.59 3.02
CA LEU A 217 -12.93 -3.81 2.98
C LEU A 217 -12.17 -2.71 3.72
N LYS A 218 -12.50 -1.45 3.43
CA LYS A 218 -11.89 -0.31 4.12
C LYS A 218 -12.11 -0.35 5.63
N THR A 219 -13.31 -0.73 6.07
CA THR A 219 -13.67 -0.83 7.49
C THR A 219 -12.84 -1.93 8.18
N PHE A 220 -12.73 -3.11 7.57
CA PHE A 220 -11.92 -4.21 8.11
C PHE A 220 -10.42 -3.89 8.11
N PHE A 221 -9.89 -3.29 7.04
CA PHE A 221 -8.48 -2.83 7.03
C PHE A 221 -8.20 -1.77 8.10
N ALA A 222 -9.15 -0.90 8.42
CA ALA A 222 -9.01 0.06 9.51
C ALA A 222 -9.02 -0.62 10.89
N GLY A 223 -9.71 -1.75 11.02
CA GLY A 223 -9.76 -2.58 12.23
C GLY A 223 -8.45 -3.28 12.54
N ASP A 224 -7.67 -3.66 11.52
CA ASP A 224 -6.38 -4.34 11.70
C ASP A 224 -5.23 -3.68 10.91
N ARG A 225 -4.49 -2.82 11.61
CA ARG A 225 -3.33 -2.11 11.03
C ARG A 225 -2.11 -3.00 10.81
N ILE A 226 -2.06 -4.20 11.41
CA ILE A 226 -0.95 -5.12 11.21
C ILE A 226 -0.87 -5.54 9.73
N ILE A 227 -1.99 -5.57 9.02
CA ILE A 227 -2.02 -5.79 7.55
C ILE A 227 -1.14 -4.76 6.83
N SER A 228 -1.40 -3.47 7.04
CA SER A 228 -0.64 -2.42 6.35
C SER A 228 0.84 -2.41 6.74
N ARG A 229 1.16 -2.71 8.01
CA ARG A 229 2.55 -2.84 8.49
C ARG A 229 3.25 -4.02 7.83
N THR A 230 2.58 -5.17 7.75
CA THR A 230 3.11 -6.39 7.12
C THR A 230 3.45 -6.13 5.66
N TRP A 231 2.55 -5.47 4.94
CA TRP A 231 2.78 -5.09 3.55
C TRP A 231 4.00 -4.18 3.40
N VAL A 232 4.06 -3.09 4.17
CA VAL A 232 5.18 -2.15 4.14
C VAL A 232 6.50 -2.82 4.52
N LYS A 233 6.51 -3.72 5.51
CA LYS A 233 7.71 -4.48 5.91
C LYS A 233 8.28 -5.31 4.77
N LEU A 234 7.39 -5.79 3.89
CA LEU A 234 7.77 -6.66 2.78
C LEU A 234 8.29 -5.86 1.59
N PHE A 235 7.54 -4.87 1.11
CA PHE A 235 7.89 -4.20 -0.14
C PHE A 235 9.00 -3.14 0.02
N VAL A 236 9.15 -2.51 1.18
CA VAL A 236 10.12 -1.41 1.35
C VAL A 236 11.58 -1.91 1.24
N PRO A 237 12.01 -2.95 1.97
CA PRO A 237 13.38 -3.47 1.83
C PRO A 237 13.66 -4.05 0.43
N TRP A 238 12.61 -4.55 -0.25
CA TRP A 238 12.72 -5.00 -1.63
C TRP A 238 12.96 -3.82 -2.58
N HIS A 239 12.14 -2.77 -2.48
CA HIS A 239 12.22 -1.59 -3.34
C HIS A 239 13.57 -0.86 -3.18
N ASP A 240 14.11 -0.80 -1.96
CA ASP A 240 15.42 -0.19 -1.69
C ASP A 240 16.60 -0.92 -2.36
N LYS A 241 16.40 -2.18 -2.76
CA LYS A 241 17.40 -3.00 -3.47
C LYS A 241 17.06 -3.19 -4.95
N ALA A 242 15.88 -2.76 -5.39
CA ALA A 242 15.41 -2.98 -6.75
C ALA A 242 16.23 -2.16 -7.76
N GLU A 243 16.35 -2.70 -8.97
CA GLU A 243 16.93 -1.95 -10.09
C GLU A 243 15.96 -0.85 -10.52
N VAL A 244 16.39 0.40 -10.31
CA VAL A 244 15.60 1.60 -10.61
C VAL A 244 15.20 1.61 -12.08
N GLY A 245 13.90 1.76 -12.34
CA GLY A 245 13.35 1.82 -13.70
C GLY A 245 13.08 0.46 -14.34
N SER A 246 13.34 -0.66 -13.65
CA SER A 246 12.92 -1.98 -14.10
C SER A 246 11.38 -2.09 -14.14
N PRO A 247 10.80 -2.97 -14.98
CA PRO A 247 9.35 -3.18 -15.00
C PRO A 247 8.77 -3.59 -13.64
N GLN A 248 9.51 -4.40 -12.87
CA GLN A 248 9.12 -4.83 -11.52
C GLN A 248 9.13 -3.65 -10.54
N ASP A 249 10.14 -2.78 -10.62
CA ASP A 249 10.19 -1.55 -9.84
C ASP A 249 8.96 -0.67 -10.14
N GLY A 250 8.67 -0.44 -11.42
CA GLY A 250 7.46 0.31 -11.84
C GLY A 250 6.15 -0.28 -11.31
N MET A 251 6.04 -1.61 -11.25
CA MET A 251 4.87 -2.30 -10.68
C MET A 251 4.74 -2.08 -9.17
N VAL A 252 5.84 -2.23 -8.42
CA VAL A 252 5.84 -1.99 -6.96
C VAL A 252 5.61 -0.52 -6.64
N ILE A 253 6.14 0.40 -7.47
CA ILE A 253 5.85 1.82 -7.34
C ILE A 253 4.34 2.07 -7.46
N TYR A 254 3.70 1.50 -8.48
CA TYR A 254 2.27 1.66 -8.72
C TYR A 254 1.38 1.06 -7.61
N LEU A 255 1.68 -0.18 -7.19
CA LEU A 255 0.85 -0.92 -6.23
C LEU A 255 1.11 -0.52 -4.77
N ALA A 256 2.35 -0.17 -4.43
CA ALA A 256 2.80 -0.07 -3.04
C ALA A 256 3.40 1.31 -2.70
N VAL A 257 4.37 1.80 -3.46
CA VAL A 257 5.06 3.04 -3.08
C VAL A 257 4.12 4.24 -3.17
N LEU A 258 3.47 4.45 -4.32
CA LEU A 258 2.59 5.61 -4.54
C LEU A 258 1.39 5.67 -3.57
N PRO A 259 0.75 4.55 -3.19
CA PRO A 259 -0.35 4.62 -2.22
C PRO A 259 0.08 4.80 -0.76
N PHE A 260 1.26 4.31 -0.36
CA PHE A 260 1.66 4.26 1.05
C PHE A 260 2.69 5.33 1.45
N ALA A 261 3.56 5.74 0.54
CA ALA A 261 4.58 6.75 0.83
C ALA A 261 3.92 8.10 1.15
N PHE A 262 4.45 8.76 2.19
CA PHE A 262 3.99 10.04 2.72
C PHE A 262 2.51 10.07 3.11
N SER A 263 1.91 8.91 3.39
CA SER A 263 0.53 8.81 3.87
C SER A 263 0.32 9.72 5.09
N GLY A 264 -0.59 10.69 4.97
CA GLY A 264 -0.86 11.66 6.03
C GLY A 264 0.29 12.64 6.32
N MET A 265 1.28 12.77 5.44
CA MET A 265 2.40 13.71 5.51
C MET A 265 2.56 14.49 4.19
N HIS A 266 1.45 14.93 3.60
CA HIS A 266 1.45 15.60 2.30
C HIS A 266 2.34 16.85 2.24
N ALA A 267 2.49 17.58 3.34
CA ALA A 267 3.40 18.72 3.41
C ALA A 267 4.86 18.31 3.15
N LEU A 268 5.31 17.17 3.66
CA LEU A 268 6.67 16.67 3.40
C LEU A 268 6.83 16.24 1.95
N LYS A 269 5.86 15.49 1.41
CA LYS A 269 5.87 15.09 -0.01
C LYS A 269 5.98 16.32 -0.93
N LEU A 270 5.12 17.31 -0.75
CA LEU A 270 5.12 18.50 -1.59
C LEU A 270 6.38 19.34 -1.40
N MET A 271 7.00 19.30 -0.22
CA MET A 271 8.31 19.92 0.02
C MET A 271 9.39 19.22 -0.81
N ASP A 272 9.44 17.89 -0.79
CA ASP A 272 10.35 17.11 -1.63
C ASP A 272 10.13 17.41 -3.13
N ASP A 273 8.88 17.43 -3.58
CA ASP A 273 8.51 17.77 -4.97
C ASP A 273 9.01 19.19 -5.35
N VAL A 274 8.86 20.17 -4.46
CA VAL A 274 9.35 21.55 -4.69
C VAL A 274 10.87 21.61 -4.71
N ILE A 275 11.57 20.91 -3.81
CA ILE A 275 13.03 20.84 -3.81
C ILE A 275 13.52 20.23 -5.13
N GLU A 276 12.90 19.16 -5.60
CA GLU A 276 13.26 18.51 -6.86
C GLU A 276 13.06 19.44 -8.07
N MET A 277 11.95 20.18 -8.11
CA MET A 277 11.63 21.10 -9.23
C MET A 277 12.44 22.40 -9.22
N THR A 278 12.81 22.89 -8.04
CA THR A 278 13.46 24.21 -7.88
C THR A 278 14.95 24.14 -7.64
N HIS A 279 15.44 22.98 -7.21
CA HIS A 279 16.79 22.75 -6.70
C HIS A 279 17.18 23.66 -5.52
N LEU A 280 16.23 24.37 -4.90
CA LEU A 280 16.49 25.20 -3.72
C LEU A 280 16.84 24.32 -2.52
N LYS A 281 17.72 24.81 -1.65
CA LYS A 281 18.01 24.16 -0.37
C LYS A 281 16.75 24.12 0.49
N ASP A 282 16.60 23.03 1.23
CA ASP A 282 15.52 22.82 2.19
C ASP A 282 15.45 23.96 3.23
N THR A 283 16.61 24.40 3.73
CA THR A 283 16.76 25.52 4.67
C THR A 283 16.24 26.84 4.11
N ASP A 284 16.52 27.15 2.85
CA ASP A 284 16.04 28.37 2.17
C ASP A 284 14.51 28.36 2.03
N LEU A 285 13.96 27.22 1.62
CA LEU A 285 12.52 27.02 1.47
C LEU A 285 11.80 27.10 2.83
N ILE A 286 12.35 26.47 3.87
CA ILE A 286 11.81 26.55 5.24
C ILE A 286 11.77 28.01 5.70
N TYR A 287 12.87 28.76 5.53
CA TYR A 287 12.95 30.16 5.93
C TYR A 287 11.90 31.02 5.22
N GLN A 288 11.76 30.85 3.91
CA GLN A 288 10.77 31.59 3.12
C GLN A 288 9.31 31.27 3.49
N MET A 289 9.05 30.06 4.03
CA MET A 289 7.73 29.63 4.46
C MET A 289 7.41 29.92 5.93
N MET A 290 8.36 30.49 6.68
CA MET A 290 8.18 30.80 8.09
C MET A 290 6.98 31.72 8.31
N HIS A 291 6.00 31.20 9.05
CA HIS A 291 4.80 31.92 9.42
C HIS A 291 4.23 31.24 10.67
N PRO A 292 3.64 31.96 11.65
CA PRO A 292 3.13 31.37 12.89
C PRO A 292 2.23 30.14 12.69
N ARG A 293 1.45 30.12 11.60
CA ARG A 293 0.56 29.00 11.23
C ARG A 293 1.29 27.76 10.68
N HIS A 294 2.55 27.88 10.28
CA HIS A 294 3.35 26.81 9.68
C HIS A 294 4.42 26.26 10.62
N ASN A 295 4.81 27.02 11.66
CA ASN A 295 5.96 26.72 12.52
C ASN A 295 6.03 25.27 13.01
N ALA A 296 4.92 24.70 13.50
CA ALA A 296 4.92 23.32 14.00
C ALA A 296 5.23 22.30 12.91
N ALA A 297 4.68 22.49 11.70
CA ALA A 297 4.93 21.61 10.57
C ALA A 297 6.33 21.80 9.99
N LEU A 298 6.78 23.06 9.84
CA LEU A 298 8.15 23.36 9.39
C LEU A 298 9.21 22.83 10.35
N ALA A 299 8.99 22.92 11.65
CA ALA A 299 9.89 22.33 12.65
C ALA A 299 9.95 20.80 12.50
N SER A 300 8.83 20.13 12.26
CA SER A 300 8.81 18.69 11.98
C SER A 300 9.51 18.33 10.66
N ILE A 301 9.34 19.12 9.60
CA ILE A 301 10.04 18.91 8.32
C ILE A 301 11.56 19.08 8.51
N SER A 302 11.98 20.16 9.18
CA SER A 302 13.40 20.41 9.49
C SER A 302 14.03 19.28 10.30
N GLU A 303 13.31 18.78 11.33
CA GLU A 303 13.75 17.62 12.11
C GLU A 303 13.92 16.38 11.23
N ILE A 304 13.01 16.15 10.27
CA ILE A 304 13.09 15.01 9.36
C ILE A 304 14.30 15.11 8.45
N TYR A 305 14.52 16.24 7.79
CA TYR A 305 15.68 16.40 6.90
C TYR A 305 16.99 16.25 7.66
N ALA A 306 17.12 16.90 8.82
CA ALA A 306 18.32 16.81 9.64
C ALA A 306 18.66 15.38 10.12
N LYS A 307 17.65 14.53 10.38
CA LYS A 307 17.85 13.19 10.95
C LYS A 307 17.81 12.06 9.93
N HIS A 308 17.02 12.20 8.87
CA HIS A 308 16.70 11.10 7.93
C HIS A 308 17.16 11.37 6.50
N TYR A 309 17.56 12.61 6.17
CA TYR A 309 18.15 12.96 4.88
C TYR A 309 19.51 13.66 5.06
N PRO A 310 20.47 13.08 5.81
CA PRO A 310 21.80 13.66 5.93
C PRO A 310 22.49 13.84 4.56
N GLU A 311 23.33 14.86 4.45
CA GLU A 311 24.15 15.13 3.27
C GLU A 311 25.16 13.98 2.99
N GLU A 312 25.76 14.04 1.80
CA GLU A 312 26.62 13.07 1.09
C GLU A 312 27.26 11.91 1.88
N GLY A 313 27.14 10.69 1.31
CA GLY A 313 27.91 9.50 1.72
C GLY A 313 27.20 8.55 2.69
N SER A 314 26.05 8.93 3.23
CA SER A 314 25.22 8.08 4.09
C SER A 314 24.05 7.45 3.33
N LYS A 315 23.70 6.21 3.69
CA LYS A 315 22.56 5.50 3.06
C LYS A 315 21.28 6.27 3.41
N LYS A 316 20.63 6.86 2.40
CA LYS A 316 19.36 7.58 2.56
C LYS A 316 18.37 6.70 3.33
N ASN A 317 17.80 7.26 4.38
CA ASN A 317 16.80 6.59 5.19
C ASN A 317 15.44 6.68 4.48
N THR A 318 15.02 5.56 3.91
CA THR A 318 13.81 5.45 3.07
C THR A 318 12.55 5.17 3.89
N TYR A 319 12.66 4.86 5.18
CA TYR A 319 11.54 4.37 5.98
C TYR A 319 10.65 5.49 6.51
N VAL A 320 11.21 6.68 6.73
CA VAL A 320 10.49 7.83 7.31
C VAL A 320 9.23 8.20 6.54
N LYS A 321 9.22 8.05 5.20
CA LYS A 321 8.03 8.30 4.38
C LYS A 321 6.86 7.35 4.68
N TYR A 322 7.09 6.24 5.37
CA TYR A 322 6.04 5.29 5.79
C TYR A 322 5.69 5.39 7.28
N ALA A 323 6.27 6.36 8.01
CA ALA A 323 6.13 6.45 9.47
C ALA A 323 4.67 6.41 9.95
N ARG A 324 3.79 7.09 9.24
CA ARG A 324 2.36 7.15 9.58
C ARG A 324 1.57 5.89 9.24
N VAL A 325 2.08 5.03 8.35
CA VAL A 325 1.54 3.69 8.12
C VAL A 325 1.88 2.80 9.32
N VAL A 326 3.10 2.90 9.82
CA VAL A 326 3.52 2.19 11.03
C VAL A 326 2.71 2.66 12.25
N GLY A 327 2.48 3.96 12.39
CA GLY A 327 1.61 4.48 13.43
C GLY A 327 1.12 5.92 13.20
N PRO A 328 -0.17 6.22 13.45
CA PRO A 328 -0.73 7.56 13.21
C PRO A 328 -0.15 8.63 14.15
N GLN A 329 0.51 8.24 15.23
CA GLN A 329 1.14 9.12 16.22
C GLN A 329 2.38 9.82 15.69
N TYR A 330 3.05 9.28 14.66
CA TYR A 330 4.25 9.88 14.10
C TYR A 330 3.93 11.10 13.24
N PHE A 331 4.74 12.15 13.39
CA PHE A 331 4.65 13.43 12.67
C PHE A 331 3.21 14.00 12.55
N PRO A 332 2.48 14.17 13.67
CA PRO A 332 1.08 14.59 13.63
C PRO A 332 0.89 16.01 13.11
N ALA A 333 1.93 16.86 13.22
CA ALA A 333 1.94 18.22 12.68
C ALA A 333 1.89 18.24 11.14
N LEU A 334 2.32 17.16 10.46
CA LEU A 334 2.35 17.06 9.00
C LEU A 334 1.04 16.55 8.40
N GLN A 335 0.06 16.20 9.23
CA GLN A 335 -1.28 15.86 8.74
C GLN A 335 -1.92 17.07 8.08
N THR A 336 -2.51 16.90 6.90
CA THR A 336 -3.16 17.99 6.15
C THR A 336 -4.11 18.81 7.02
N LYS A 337 -4.94 18.15 7.85
CA LYS A 337 -5.87 18.82 8.77
C LYS A 337 -5.21 19.73 9.83
N LYS A 338 -3.92 19.52 10.15
CA LYS A 338 -3.15 20.30 11.12
C LYS A 338 -2.26 21.37 10.46
N CYS A 339 -1.92 21.21 9.19
CA CYS A 339 -1.03 22.13 8.46
C CYS A 339 -1.60 22.61 7.11
N LYS A 340 -2.93 22.75 7.00
CA LYS A 340 -3.65 23.16 5.77
C LYS A 340 -2.99 24.35 5.04
N GLY A 341 -2.60 25.39 5.77
CA GLY A 341 -1.97 26.58 5.20
C GLY A 341 -0.63 26.29 4.51
N LEU A 342 0.22 25.47 5.14
CA LEU A 342 1.51 25.09 4.56
C LEU A 342 1.31 24.20 3.32
N VAL A 343 0.39 23.23 3.40
CA VAL A 343 0.04 22.37 2.26
C VAL A 343 -0.48 23.23 1.09
N CYS A 344 -1.30 24.25 1.34
CA CYS A 344 -1.74 25.18 0.30
C CYS A 344 -0.57 25.90 -0.37
N VAL A 345 0.38 26.44 0.40
CA VAL A 345 1.55 27.15 -0.16
C VAL A 345 2.33 26.20 -1.07
N LEU A 346 2.67 25.02 -0.56
CA LEU A 346 3.46 24.02 -1.28
C LEU A 346 2.74 23.50 -2.53
N ALA A 347 1.46 23.17 -2.45
CA ALA A 347 0.68 22.71 -3.61
C ALA A 347 0.61 23.79 -4.71
N ASN A 348 0.49 25.07 -4.33
CA ASN A 348 0.54 26.16 -5.31
C ASN A 348 1.93 26.38 -5.89
N LEU A 349 3.01 26.13 -5.14
CA LEU A 349 4.37 26.13 -5.70
C LEU A 349 4.52 25.03 -6.76
N VAL A 350 4.09 23.80 -6.45
CA VAL A 350 4.11 22.69 -7.42
C VAL A 350 3.31 23.05 -8.67
N VAL A 351 2.10 23.62 -8.55
CA VAL A 351 1.30 24.07 -9.70
C VAL A 351 2.00 25.16 -10.52
N LEU A 352 2.80 26.03 -9.91
CA LEU A 352 3.54 27.06 -10.63
C LEU A 352 4.74 26.49 -11.42
N HIS A 353 5.27 25.34 -11.02
CA HIS A 353 6.38 24.65 -11.68
C HIS A 353 5.93 23.58 -12.68
N GLN A 354 4.83 22.90 -12.41
CA GLN A 354 4.27 21.89 -13.31
C GLN A 354 3.44 22.57 -14.40
N LYS A 355 3.74 22.24 -15.66
CA LYS A 355 2.73 22.36 -16.72
C LYS A 355 1.72 21.24 -16.48
N THR A 356 0.62 21.53 -15.78
CA THR A 356 -0.44 20.55 -15.55
C THR A 356 -0.87 19.92 -16.87
N THR A 357 -0.64 18.63 -17.03
CA THR A 357 -1.19 17.79 -18.11
C THR A 357 -2.27 16.90 -17.51
N GLU A 358 -3.17 16.34 -18.34
CA GLU A 358 -4.20 15.39 -17.87
C GLU A 358 -3.60 14.17 -17.12
N GLU A 359 -2.34 13.82 -17.41
CA GLU A 359 -1.63 12.67 -16.81
C GLU A 359 -1.07 12.95 -15.42
N THR A 360 -0.71 14.20 -15.11
CA THR A 360 -0.04 14.57 -13.84
C THR A 360 -1.02 14.82 -12.69
N GLY A 361 -2.30 15.06 -13.02
CA GLY A 361 -3.35 15.39 -12.05
C GLY A 361 -3.11 16.76 -11.39
N ASP A 362 -4.14 17.37 -10.81
CA ASP A 362 -3.97 18.64 -10.08
C ASP A 362 -3.38 18.37 -8.68
N PRO A 363 -2.17 18.87 -8.34
CA PRO A 363 -1.54 18.72 -7.04
C PRO A 363 -2.36 19.28 -5.86
N ARG A 364 -3.40 20.08 -6.15
CA ARG A 364 -4.34 20.62 -5.15
C ARG A 364 -5.46 19.64 -4.81
N SER A 365 -5.64 18.55 -5.55
CA SER A 365 -6.64 17.49 -5.30
C SER A 365 -6.25 16.58 -4.13
N ILE A 366 -5.73 17.15 -3.05
CA ILE A 366 -5.35 16.44 -1.83
C ILE A 366 -6.54 16.49 -0.89
N ALA A 367 -6.97 15.32 -0.41
CA ALA A 367 -8.06 15.20 0.55
C ALA A 367 -7.86 16.15 1.75
N GLY A 368 -8.84 17.03 1.97
CA GLY A 368 -8.84 18.07 3.01
C GLY A 368 -8.36 19.46 2.56
N ILE A 369 -7.92 19.61 1.30
CA ILE A 369 -7.75 20.92 0.62
C ILE A 369 -9.08 21.45 0.07
N ASP A 370 -10.00 20.56 -0.32
CA ASP A 370 -11.30 20.94 -0.90
C ASP A 370 -12.14 21.79 0.06
N ASP A 371 -11.98 21.59 1.38
CA ASP A 371 -12.65 22.36 2.45
C ASP A 371 -11.85 23.59 2.92
N ILE A 372 -10.97 24.14 2.09
CA ILE A 372 -10.15 25.31 2.46
C ILE A 372 -10.85 26.60 2.07
N SER A 373 -10.98 27.51 3.04
CA SER A 373 -11.51 28.85 2.83
C SER A 373 -10.77 29.58 1.69
N ASP A 374 -11.50 30.32 0.86
CA ASP A 374 -10.94 31.14 -0.22
C ASP A 374 -9.80 32.06 0.22
N GLU A 375 -9.88 32.58 1.44
CA GLU A 375 -8.84 33.42 2.04
C GLU A 375 -7.50 32.69 2.16
N LEU A 376 -7.51 31.46 2.67
CA LEU A 376 -6.30 30.66 2.83
C LEU A 376 -5.73 30.22 1.47
N MET A 377 -6.59 29.94 0.48
CA MET A 377 -6.16 29.68 -0.89
C MET A 377 -5.56 30.93 -1.56
N LYS A 378 -6.12 32.12 -1.33
CA LYS A 378 -5.55 33.39 -1.80
C LYS A 378 -4.21 33.69 -1.13
N PHE A 379 -4.12 33.46 0.18
CA PHE A 379 -2.87 33.58 0.94
C PHE A 379 -1.79 32.64 0.39
N GLY A 380 -2.10 31.35 0.24
CA GLY A 380 -1.17 30.35 -0.28
C GLY A 380 -0.65 30.70 -1.68
N ARG A 381 -1.55 31.11 -2.58
CA ARG A 381 -1.19 31.60 -3.93
C ARG A 381 -0.28 32.83 -3.89
N ARG A 382 -0.58 33.81 -3.03
CA ARG A 382 0.23 35.03 -2.92
C ARG A 382 1.63 34.71 -2.41
N MET A 383 1.73 33.88 -1.38
CA MET A 383 3.00 33.48 -0.79
C MET A 383 3.87 32.70 -1.79
N ALA A 384 3.29 31.72 -2.49
CA ALA A 384 3.98 30.95 -3.52
C ALA A 384 4.53 31.85 -4.64
N LYS A 385 3.76 32.84 -5.12
CA LYS A 385 4.21 33.81 -6.13
C LYS A 385 5.37 34.69 -5.63
N ILE A 386 5.33 35.12 -4.36
CA ILE A 386 6.41 35.91 -3.76
C ILE A 386 7.69 35.09 -3.68
N MET A 387 7.59 33.84 -3.23
CA MET A 387 8.72 32.91 -3.15
C MET A 387 9.34 32.68 -4.53
N MET A 388 8.53 32.40 -5.55
CA MET A 388 8.98 32.27 -6.93
C MET A 388 9.76 33.48 -7.46
N ARG A 389 9.28 34.69 -7.14
CA ARG A 389 9.96 35.93 -7.54
C ARG A 389 11.29 36.12 -6.81
N ASN A 390 11.41 35.61 -5.59
CA ASN A 390 12.58 35.77 -4.75
C ASN A 390 13.59 34.62 -4.90
N ALA A 391 13.19 33.47 -5.44
CA ALA A 391 14.03 32.28 -5.61
C ALA A 391 15.40 32.57 -6.28
N PRO A 392 15.49 33.38 -7.37
CA PRO A 392 16.78 33.71 -7.99
C PRO A 392 17.70 34.53 -7.07
N LYS A 393 17.14 35.30 -6.13
CA LYS A 393 17.90 36.12 -5.19
C LYS A 393 18.44 35.32 -4.02
N THR A 394 17.66 34.34 -3.56
CA THR A 394 18.08 33.41 -2.49
C THR A 394 19.06 32.36 -3.00
N ALA A 395 18.96 31.96 -4.27
CA ALA A 395 19.87 31.01 -4.91
C ALA A 395 21.11 31.67 -5.54
N SER A 396 21.44 32.92 -5.21
CA SER A 396 22.57 33.64 -5.83
C SER A 396 23.91 32.90 -5.71
N TYR A 397 24.06 32.08 -4.65
CA TYR A 397 25.21 31.21 -4.43
C TYR A 397 25.36 30.10 -5.47
N MET A 398 24.29 29.71 -6.18
CA MET A 398 24.36 28.74 -7.28
C MET A 398 24.85 29.37 -8.59
N TYR A 399 24.75 30.69 -8.71
CA TYR A 399 25.10 31.44 -9.91
C TYR A 399 26.37 32.29 -9.74
N SER A 400 27.03 32.24 -8.58
CA SER A 400 28.22 33.05 -8.25
C SER A 400 29.54 32.29 -8.43
N SER A 401 29.57 31.23 -9.23
CA SER A 401 30.79 30.54 -9.63
C SER A 401 30.94 30.55 -11.15
N THR A 402 31.31 31.71 -11.68
CA THR A 402 31.99 31.88 -12.98
C THR A 402 33.14 32.84 -12.79
#